data_AF-A0AAU2V4P4-F1
#
_entry.id   AF-A0AAU2V4P4-F1
#
_cell.length_a   1.000
_cell.length_b   1.000
_cell.length_c   1.000
_cell.angle_alpha   90.00
_cell.angle_beta   90.00
_cell.angle_gamma   90.00
#
_symmetry.space_group_name_H-M   'P 1'
#
loop_
_entity.id
_entity.type
_entity.pdbx_description
1 polymer ?
#
loop_
_entity_poly.entity_id
_entity_poly.type
_entity_poly.pdbx_seq_one_letter_code
_entity_poly.pdbx_strand_id
1 'polypeptide(L)' 'MDVMQQHMIDSYRAARLGAPAPPVPGTHDVAVLRGMRDYRRFEAVLAGRLATGRLRAALARLFAPHPRHHPPACR' A
#
# COMPACT_ATOMS: atom_id res chain seq x y z
N MET A 1 -15.33 0.68 19.60
CA MET A 1 -14.48 -0.50 19.91
C MET A 1 -13.46 -0.61 18.80
N ASP A 2 -12.18 -0.56 19.12
CA ASP A 2 -11.07 -0.67 18.17
C ASP A 2 -10.56 -2.13 18.08
N VAL A 3 -10.00 -2.53 16.93
CA VAL A 3 -9.55 -3.91 16.65
C VAL A 3 -8.41 -4.31 17.60
N MET A 4 -7.51 -3.37 17.91
CA MET A 4 -6.43 -3.63 18.87
C MET A 4 -6.96 -3.79 20.29
N GLN A 5 -7.96 -2.99 20.67
CA GLN A 5 -8.59 -3.09 21.99
C GLN A 5 -9.30 -4.45 22.18
N GLN A 6 -10.03 -4.91 21.16
CA GLN A 6 -10.68 -6.22 21.19
C GLN A 6 -9.65 -7.36 21.30
N HIS A 7 -8.56 -7.29 20.52
CA HIS A 7 -7.48 -8.27 20.56
C HIS A 7 -6.82 -8.35 21.96
N MET A 8 -6.65 -7.22 22.65
CA MET A 8 -6.12 -7.22 24.02
C MET A 8 -7.04 -7.94 25.00
N ILE A 9 -8.36 -7.77 24.88
CA ILE A 9 -9.33 -8.47 25.73
C ILE A 9 -9.34 -9.97 25.43
N ASP A 10 -9.32 -10.35 24.14
CA ASP A 10 -9.36 -11.75 23.72
C ASP A 10 -8.08 -12.50 24.05
N SER A 11 -6.91 -11.86 23.94
CA SER A 11 -5.63 -12.43 24.37
C SER A 11 -5.57 -12.65 25.87
N TYR A 12 -6.05 -11.68 26.68
CA TYR A 12 -6.15 -11.85 28.12
C TYR A 12 -7.09 -13.02 28.49
N ARG A 13 -8.24 -13.13 27.81
CA ARG A 13 -9.17 -14.25 28.00
C ARG A 13 -8.54 -15.59 27.63
N ALA A 14 -7.84 -15.66 26.50
CA ALA A 14 -7.18 -16.88 26.04
C ALA A 14 -6.12 -17.35 27.04
N ALA A 15 -5.29 -16.44 27.54
CA ALA A 15 -4.29 -16.74 28.57
C ALA A 15 -4.93 -17.28 29.86
N ARG A 16 -6.08 -16.70 30.27
CA ARG A 16 -6.79 -17.12 31.48
C ARG A 16 -7.48 -18.48 31.34
N LEU A 17 -7.90 -18.85 30.13
CA LEU A 17 -8.55 -20.12 29.83
C LEU A 17 -7.56 -21.22 29.37
N GLY A 18 -6.26 -20.91 29.28
CA GLY A 18 -5.25 -21.82 28.72
C GLY A 18 -5.46 -22.11 27.22
N ALA A 19 -6.21 -21.24 26.52
CA ALA A 19 -6.47 -21.35 25.10
C ALA A 19 -5.32 -20.69 24.30
N PRO A 20 -5.09 -21.12 23.04
CA PRO A 20 -4.10 -20.49 22.18
C PRO A 20 -4.41 -19.01 21.95
N ALA A 21 -3.36 -18.19 21.88
CA ALA A 21 -3.51 -16.75 21.66
C ALA A 21 -4.15 -16.48 20.28
N PRO A 22 -5.05 -15.47 20.19
CA PRO A 22 -5.62 -15.07 18.92
C PRO A 22 -4.51 -14.57 17.97
N PRO A 23 -4.64 -14.76 16.65
CA PRO A 23 -3.66 -14.30 15.69
C PRO A 23 -3.56 -12.77 15.74
N VAL A 24 -2.33 -12.27 15.63
CA VAL A 24 -2.08 -10.82 15.70
C VAL A 24 -2.76 -10.12 14.52
N PRO A 25 -3.64 -9.13 14.79
CA PRO A 25 -4.28 -8.35 13.74
C PRO A 25 -3.23 -7.61 12.91
N GLY A 26 -3.44 -7.51 11.60
CA GLY A 26 -2.49 -6.86 10.68
C GLY A 26 -1.43 -7.77 10.05
N THR A 27 -1.25 -9.00 10.54
CA THR A 27 -0.29 -9.96 9.96
C THR A 27 -0.67 -10.39 8.53
N HIS A 28 -1.96 -10.58 8.28
CA HIS A 28 -2.46 -10.99 6.96
C HIS A 28 -2.65 -9.80 6.01
N ASP A 29 -2.78 -8.59 6.53
CA ASP A 29 -3.10 -7.41 5.73
C ASP A 29 -1.95 -7.05 4.79
N VAL A 30 -0.70 -7.19 5.24
CA VAL A 30 0.48 -6.94 4.38
C VAL A 30 0.55 -7.95 3.22
N ALA A 31 0.23 -9.22 3.47
CA ALA A 31 0.19 -10.25 2.44
C ALA A 31 -0.92 -9.96 1.42
N VAL A 32 -2.10 -9.56 1.90
CA VAL A 32 -3.23 -9.12 1.06
C VAL A 32 -2.85 -7.91 0.22
N LEU A 33 -2.20 -6.90 0.81
CA LEU A 33 -1.74 -5.71 0.09
C LEU A 33 -0.69 -6.04 -0.98
N ARG A 34 0.23 -6.97 -0.71
CA ARG A 34 1.19 -7.47 -1.71
C ARG A 34 0.46 -8.19 -2.85
N GLY A 35 -0.48 -9.08 -2.55
CA GLY A 35 -1.29 -9.79 -3.55
C GLY A 35 -2.11 -8.83 -4.42
N MET A 36 -2.74 -7.82 -3.82
CA MET A 36 -3.47 -6.79 -4.57
C MET A 36 -2.55 -6.01 -5.52
N ARG A 37 -1.32 -5.69 -5.07
CA ARG A 37 -0.34 -4.99 -5.91
C ARG A 37 0.12 -5.86 -7.09
N ASP A 38 0.33 -7.14 -6.87
CA ASP A 38 0.71 -8.08 -7.92
C ASP A 38 -0.43 -8.31 -8.92
N TYR A 39 -1.67 -8.42 -8.43
CA TYR A 39 -2.86 -8.47 -9.27
C TYR A 39 -2.97 -7.24 -10.18
N ARG A 40 -2.80 -6.02 -9.62
CA ARG A 40 -2.78 -4.78 -10.41
C ARG A 40 -1.66 -4.74 -11.45
N ARG A 41 -0.50 -5.33 -11.13
CA ARG A 41 0.62 -5.44 -12.07
C ARG A 41 0.29 -6.36 -13.23
N PHE A 42 -0.37 -7.48 -12.95
CA PHE A 42 -0.82 -8.43 -13.97
C PHE A 42 -1.91 -7.84 -14.87
N GLU A 43 -2.91 -7.17 -14.28
CA GLU A 43 -3.95 -6.42 -15.01
C GLU A 43 -3.35 -5.38 -15.97
N ALA A 44 -2.26 -4.70 -15.58
CA ALA A 44 -1.58 -3.77 -16.48
C ALA A 44 -1.04 -4.48 -17.73
N VAL A 45 -0.41 -5.66 -17.55
CA VAL A 45 0.10 -6.49 -18.64
C VAL A 45 -1.02 -6.95 -19.57
N LEU A 46 -2.14 -7.43 -19.01
CA LEU A 46 -3.33 -7.80 -19.81
C LEU A 46 -3.89 -6.62 -20.59
N ALA A 47 -3.88 -5.42 -20.01
CA ALA A 47 -4.29 -4.19 -20.69
C ALA A 47 -3.27 -3.68 -21.73
N GLY A 48 -2.24 -4.46 -22.08
CA GLY A 48 -1.19 -4.08 -23.03
C GLY A 48 -0.27 -2.96 -22.53
N ARG A 49 -0.41 -2.55 -21.26
CA ARG A 49 0.47 -1.57 -20.62
C ARG A 49 1.57 -2.35 -19.95
N LEU A 50 2.80 -2.31 -20.50
CA LEU A 50 3.96 -2.90 -19.80
C LEU A 50 3.90 -2.47 -18.32
N ALA A 51 4.10 -3.43 -17.42
CA ALA A 51 4.13 -3.27 -15.95
C ALA A 51 5.23 -2.32 -15.44
N THR A 52 5.79 -1.50 -16.33
CA THR A 52 6.80 -0.48 -16.16
C THR A 52 6.19 0.88 -15.82
N GLY A 53 5.01 0.95 -15.19
CA GLY A 53 4.39 2.23 -14.79
C GLY A 53 5.34 3.15 -13.99
N ARG A 54 6.24 2.57 -13.17
CA ARG A 54 7.29 3.32 -12.47
C ARG A 54 8.44 3.77 -13.37
N LEU A 55 8.87 2.93 -14.31
CA LEU A 55 9.87 3.31 -15.31
C LEU A 55 9.33 4.35 -16.28
N ARG A 56 8.09 4.21 -16.75
CA ARG A 56 7.40 5.20 -17.59
C ARG A 56 7.14 6.50 -16.84
N ALA A 57 6.76 6.47 -15.57
CA ALA A 57 6.62 7.67 -14.75
C ALA A 57 7.97 8.32 -14.44
N ALA A 58 9.02 7.54 -14.17
CA ALA A 58 10.37 8.04 -13.97
C ALA A 58 10.93 8.65 -15.26
N LEU A 59 10.78 7.98 -16.40
CA LEU A 59 11.15 8.51 -17.71
C LEU A 59 10.32 9.76 -18.06
N ALA A 60 9.01 9.74 -17.82
CA ALA A 60 8.17 10.92 -18.03
C ALA A 60 8.61 12.11 -17.15
N ARG A 61 9.05 11.87 -15.91
CA ARG A 61 9.65 12.92 -15.06
C ARG A 61 11.01 13.38 -15.58
N LEU A 62 11.83 12.47 -16.09
CA LEU A 62 13.15 12.78 -16.63
C LEU A 62 13.05 13.61 -17.92
N PHE A 63 12.07 13.31 -18.76
CA PHE A 63 11.80 13.98 -20.03
C PHE A 63 10.77 15.11 -19.91
N ALA A 64 10.17 15.34 -18.74
CA ALA A 64 9.26 16.46 -18.55
C ALA A 64 10.06 17.77 -18.66
N PRO A 65 9.67 18.68 -19.57
CA PRO A 65 10.29 20.00 -19.62
C PRO A 65 10.11 20.67 -18.26
N HIS A 66 11.21 21.14 -17.68
CA HIS A 66 11.14 21.94 -16.45
C HIS A 66 10.12 23.06 -16.67
N PRO A 67 9.12 23.21 -15.78
CA PRO A 67 8.22 24.35 -15.86
C PRO A 67 9.11 25.59 -15.75
N ARG A 68 9.23 26.31 -16.87
CA ARG A 68 9.97 27.58 -16.89
C ARG A 68 9.29 28.46 -15.87
N HIS A 69 9.98 28.73 -14.77
CA HIS A 69 9.61 29.74 -13.81
C HIS A 69 9.46 31.04 -14.59
N HIS A 70 8.24 31.43 -14.92
CA HIS A 70 7.97 32.75 -15.46
C HIS A 70 8.00 33.68 -14.25
N PRO A 71 9.02 34.55 -14.09
CA PRO A 71 9.02 35.49 -12.98
C PRO A 71 7.76 36.34 -13.09
N PRO A 72 7.05 36.60 -11.97
CA PRO A 72 5.89 37.48 -12.00
C PRO A 72 6.38 38.86 -12.46
N ALA A 73 5.79 39.38 -13.52
CA ALA A 73 6.00 40.76 -13.91
C ALA A 73 5.50 41.65 -12.78
N CYS A 74 6.42 42.36 -12.11
CA CYS A 74 6.07 43.39 -11.13
C CYS A 74 5.16 44.42 -11.82
N ARG A 75 3.99 44.67 -11.23
CA ARG A 75 3.06 45.71 -11.64
C ARG A 75 2.87 46.67 -10.47
#